data_AF-A0A8B7TZ48-F1
#
_entry.id   AF-A0A8B7TZ48-F1
#
_cell.length_a   1.000
_cell.length_b   1.000
_cell.length_c   1.000
_cell.angle_alpha   90.00
_cell.angle_beta   90.00
_cell.angle_gamma   90.00
#
_symmetry.space_group_name_H-M   'P 1'
#
loop_
_entity.id
_entity.type
_entity.pdbx_description
1 polymer ?
#
loop_
_entity_poly.entity_id
_entity_poly.type
_entity_poly.pdbx_seq_one_letter_code
_entity_poly.pdbx_strand_id
1 'polypeptide(L)'
;MNKIEQGAIYLLHNMTELTDLLGTRNSPDFDGIEDDADFASFFPDLVWTLRDFYLGLETDGQLITADEYLENSLRLKPGNSKKIQNFNLPCLCIQKFFPVKKCFIFDSPTHWKKLAQLETLYDDELDPEFVQQVSEFCSYIFSHSKTKTLPGDIKVNGPRLENLVLTYINAINSGDLPCMENAVQALVQVENTVAVQKAMDHYEQKMDQKVQLPQKPSRAAGPAKACEREAIEIFRKNSFKDEDQSFQKELE
;
A
#
# COMPACT_ATOMS: atom_id res chain seq x y z
N MET A 1 -4.89 -0.14 23.79
CA MET A 1 -5.68 -1.39 23.65
C MET A 1 -4.79 -2.51 24.15
N ASN A 2 -5.23 -3.20 25.20
CA ASN A 2 -4.38 -4.01 26.07
C ASN A 2 -4.57 -5.54 25.94
N LYS A 3 -5.51 -5.96 25.09
CA LYS A 3 -5.76 -7.34 24.67
C LYS A 3 -6.55 -7.33 23.36
N ILE A 4 -6.58 -8.44 22.63
CA ILE A 4 -7.35 -8.54 21.39
C ILE A 4 -8.82 -8.85 21.73
N GLU A 5 -9.68 -7.85 21.59
CA GLU A 5 -11.12 -7.99 21.78
C GLU A 5 -11.87 -8.09 20.44
N GLN A 6 -13.05 -8.70 20.49
CA GLN A 6 -13.92 -8.84 19.32
C GLN A 6 -14.28 -7.50 18.65
N GLY A 7 -14.41 -6.42 19.43
CA GLY A 7 -14.67 -5.09 18.87
C GLY A 7 -13.55 -4.61 17.94
N ALA A 8 -12.28 -4.89 18.29
CA ALA A 8 -11.16 -4.49 17.46
C ALA A 8 -10.99 -5.36 16.22
N ILE A 9 -11.26 -6.66 16.35
CA ILE A 9 -11.35 -7.58 15.22
C ILE A 9 -12.44 -7.11 14.24
N TYR A 10 -13.61 -6.69 14.76
CA TYR A 10 -14.70 -6.17 13.93
C TYR A 10 -14.34 -4.86 13.23
N LEU A 11 -13.61 -3.96 13.89
CA LEU A 11 -13.14 -2.72 13.25
C LEU A 11 -12.21 -2.99 12.06
N LEU A 12 -11.26 -3.92 12.21
CA LEU A 12 -10.40 -4.34 11.10
C LEU A 12 -11.19 -5.04 10.00
N HIS A 13 -12.16 -5.88 10.35
CA HIS A 13 -13.07 -6.48 9.39
C HIS A 13 -13.81 -5.44 8.56
N ASN A 14 -14.34 -4.37 9.17
CA ASN A 14 -15.03 -3.32 8.43
C ASN A 14 -14.09 -2.60 7.45
N MET A 15 -12.81 -2.42 7.82
CA MET A 15 -11.82 -1.89 6.87
C MET A 15 -11.58 -2.86 5.70
N THR A 16 -11.55 -4.16 5.96
CA THR A 16 -11.39 -5.17 4.89
C THR A 16 -12.62 -5.26 4.00
N GLU A 17 -13.84 -5.26 4.53
CA GLU A 17 -15.07 -5.25 3.73
C GLU A 17 -15.19 -3.98 2.89
N LEU A 18 -14.86 -2.81 3.47
CA LEU A 18 -14.80 -1.58 2.69
C LEU A 18 -13.83 -1.77 1.53
N THR A 19 -12.60 -2.21 1.80
CA THR A 19 -11.56 -2.39 0.77
C THR A 19 -11.91 -3.46 -0.28
N ASP A 20 -12.67 -4.49 0.08
CA ASP A 20 -13.20 -5.51 -0.84
C ASP A 20 -14.29 -4.93 -1.76
N LEU A 21 -15.21 -4.14 -1.19
CA LEU A 21 -16.20 -3.38 -1.95
C LEU A 21 -15.55 -2.31 -2.86
N LEU A 22 -14.35 -1.85 -2.52
CA LEU A 22 -13.57 -0.89 -3.31
C LEU A 22 -12.96 -1.52 -4.58
N GLY A 23 -12.67 -2.84 -4.58
CA GLY A 23 -12.09 -3.54 -5.74
C GLY A 23 -13.12 -4.21 -6.66
N THR A 24 -14.20 -4.78 -6.11
CA THR A 24 -15.15 -5.65 -6.86
C THR A 24 -16.13 -4.93 -7.81
N ARG A 25 -16.23 -3.59 -7.78
CA ARG A 25 -17.35 -2.87 -8.44
C ARG A 25 -17.12 -2.31 -9.84
N ASN A 26 -15.92 -2.43 -10.42
CA ASN A 26 -15.55 -1.61 -11.58
C ASN A 26 -15.19 -2.36 -12.88
N SER A 27 -15.52 -3.65 -13.01
CA SER A 27 -15.53 -4.32 -14.32
C SER A 27 -16.97 -4.54 -14.81
N PRO A 28 -17.32 -4.10 -16.04
CA PRO A 28 -18.68 -4.24 -16.59
C PRO A 28 -19.03 -5.67 -17.05
N ASP A 29 -18.07 -6.60 -17.07
CA ASP A 29 -18.26 -7.99 -17.47
C ASP A 29 -17.90 -8.95 -16.32
N PHE A 30 -18.72 -9.09 -15.28
CA PHE A 30 -18.52 -10.16 -14.29
C PHE A 30 -19.80 -10.87 -13.90
N ASP A 31 -20.03 -11.98 -14.57
CA ASP A 31 -20.89 -13.07 -14.12
C ASP A 31 -19.98 -14.08 -13.41
N GLY A 32 -19.82 -13.93 -12.09
CA GLY A 32 -19.32 -14.97 -11.19
C GLY A 32 -17.80 -15.05 -10.94
N ILE A 33 -17.45 -14.88 -9.66
CA ILE A 33 -16.21 -15.33 -8.99
C ILE A 33 -14.94 -14.68 -9.55
N GLU A 34 -14.68 -13.43 -9.18
CA GLU A 34 -13.28 -12.97 -9.14
C GLU A 34 -12.54 -13.74 -8.04
N ASP A 35 -11.35 -14.19 -8.40
CA ASP A 35 -10.48 -14.99 -7.56
C ASP A 35 -10.02 -14.12 -6.38
N ASP A 36 -10.54 -14.44 -5.20
CA ASP A 36 -10.16 -13.92 -3.88
C ASP A 36 -8.62 -13.79 -3.65
N ALA A 37 -7.83 -14.45 -4.49
CA ALA A 37 -6.37 -14.43 -4.53
C ALA A 37 -5.75 -13.08 -4.95
N ASP A 38 -6.41 -12.29 -5.81
CA ASP A 38 -5.84 -11.02 -6.29
C ASP A 38 -5.82 -9.93 -5.20
N PHE A 39 -6.75 -10.01 -4.24
CA PHE A 39 -6.85 -9.04 -3.15
C PHE A 39 -5.70 -9.14 -2.14
N ALA A 40 -5.22 -10.36 -1.85
CA ALA A 40 -4.10 -10.54 -0.92
C ALA A 40 -2.79 -9.89 -1.43
N SER A 41 -2.68 -9.60 -2.74
CA SER A 41 -1.47 -9.08 -3.36
C SER A 41 -1.13 -7.63 -2.99
N PHE A 42 -2.12 -6.83 -2.59
CA PHE A 42 -1.94 -5.38 -2.38
C PHE A 42 -2.18 -4.90 -0.95
N PHE A 43 -2.76 -5.74 -0.09
CA PHE A 43 -2.89 -5.45 1.33
C PHE A 43 -1.51 -5.42 2.00
N PRO A 44 -1.30 -4.52 2.97
CA PRO A 44 -0.04 -4.45 3.69
C PRO A 44 0.13 -5.66 4.63
N ASP A 45 1.35 -5.88 5.12
CA ASP A 45 1.58 -6.76 6.26
C ASP A 45 0.88 -6.16 7.51
N LEU A 46 0.21 -6.98 8.32
CA LEU A 46 -0.47 -6.52 9.54
C LEU A 46 0.46 -6.64 10.75
N VAL A 47 0.80 -5.51 11.37
CA VAL A 47 1.52 -5.48 12.66
C VAL A 47 0.56 -5.00 13.75
N TRP A 48 0.19 -5.89 14.67
CA TRP A 48 -0.71 -5.59 15.78
C TRP A 48 0.08 -5.25 17.05
N THR A 49 -0.04 -4.00 17.50
CA THR A 49 0.63 -3.53 18.73
C THR A 49 -0.36 -3.47 19.90
N LEU A 50 -0.12 -4.24 20.96
CA LEU A 50 -0.93 -4.24 22.18
C LEU A 50 -0.22 -3.44 23.27
N ARG A 51 -0.82 -2.32 23.67
CA ARG A 51 -0.25 -1.37 24.64
C ARG A 51 -0.80 -1.63 26.02
N ASP A 52 0.03 -1.46 27.05
CA ASP A 52 -0.29 -1.75 28.45
C ASP A 52 -0.77 -3.20 28.62
N PHE A 53 -0.05 -4.14 28.01
CA PHE A 53 -0.35 -5.56 28.10
C PHE A 53 -0.17 -6.06 29.54
N TYR A 54 -1.10 -6.87 30.02
CA TYR A 54 -1.14 -7.31 31.43
C TYR A 54 -1.52 -8.79 31.59
N LEU A 55 -1.72 -9.50 30.48
CA LEU A 55 -2.05 -10.92 30.49
C LEU A 55 -0.75 -11.72 30.51
N GLY A 56 -0.76 -12.88 31.17
CA GLY A 56 0.29 -13.86 30.96
C GLY A 56 0.19 -14.38 29.53
N LEU A 57 1.31 -14.44 28.81
CA LEU A 57 1.40 -15.13 27.52
C LEU A 57 1.46 -16.65 27.77
N GLU A 58 0.36 -17.20 28.25
CA GLU A 58 0.22 -18.63 28.54
C GLU A 58 -1.03 -19.21 27.88
N THR A 59 -0.92 -20.42 27.34
CA THR A 59 -2.05 -21.22 26.85
C THR A 59 -1.81 -22.67 27.21
N ASP A 60 -2.82 -23.31 27.82
CA ASP A 60 -2.74 -24.70 28.30
C ASP A 60 -1.52 -24.97 29.22
N GLY A 61 -1.10 -23.97 30.00
CA GLY A 61 0.04 -24.03 30.91
C GLY A 61 1.42 -23.94 30.23
N GLN A 62 1.47 -23.62 28.94
CA GLN A 62 2.71 -23.36 28.19
C GLN A 62 2.84 -21.88 27.87
N LEU A 63 4.07 -21.36 27.98
CA LEU A 63 4.39 -20.01 27.52
C LEU A 63 4.28 -19.94 25.99
N ILE A 64 3.62 -18.90 25.51
CA ILE A 64 3.45 -18.60 24.09
C ILE A 64 4.11 -17.26 23.74
N THR A 65 4.35 -17.05 22.46
CA THR A 65 4.80 -15.79 21.90
C THR A 65 3.63 -14.82 21.69
N ALA A 66 3.92 -13.53 21.51
CA ALA A 66 2.90 -12.54 21.13
C ALA A 66 2.24 -12.89 19.79
N ASP A 67 2.99 -13.46 18.84
CA ASP A 67 2.47 -13.92 17.55
C ASP A 67 1.48 -15.07 17.72
N GLU A 68 1.82 -16.07 18.54
CA GLU A 68 0.90 -17.17 18.88
C GLU A 68 -0.34 -16.66 19.62
N TYR A 69 -0.22 -15.63 20.46
CA TYR A 69 -1.37 -14.98 21.09
C TYR A 69 -2.32 -14.36 20.05
N LEU A 70 -1.79 -13.71 19.02
CA LEU A 70 -2.58 -13.18 17.90
C LEU A 70 -3.27 -14.30 17.11
N GLU A 71 -2.53 -15.35 16.74
CA GLU A 71 -3.09 -16.49 16.00
C GLU A 71 -4.19 -17.21 16.80
N ASN A 72 -3.98 -17.41 18.11
CA ASN A 72 -5.00 -17.96 19.00
C ASN A 72 -6.24 -17.07 19.10
N SER A 73 -6.06 -15.75 19.10
CA SER A 73 -7.17 -14.78 19.13
C SER A 73 -8.01 -14.77 17.85
N LEU A 74 -7.41 -15.15 16.71
CA LEU A 74 -8.07 -15.26 15.41
C LEU A 74 -8.60 -16.67 15.12
N ARG A 75 -8.38 -17.65 16.01
CA ARG A 75 -8.78 -19.04 15.79
C ARG A 75 -10.30 -19.18 15.66
N LEU A 76 -10.72 -19.82 14.58
CA LEU A 76 -12.14 -20.03 14.29
C LEU A 76 -12.78 -20.99 15.29
N LYS A 77 -14.02 -20.68 15.67
CA LYS A 77 -14.82 -21.52 16.55
C LYS A 77 -15.61 -22.56 15.75
N PRO A 78 -15.67 -23.82 16.21
CA PRO A 78 -16.44 -24.85 15.53
C PRO A 78 -17.95 -24.61 15.71
N GLY A 79 -18.73 -25.00 14.70
CA GLY A 79 -20.19 -24.92 14.69
C GLY A 79 -20.74 -23.88 13.69
N ASN A 80 -22.06 -23.84 13.53
CA ASN A 80 -22.72 -23.05 12.49
C ASN A 80 -23.83 -22.12 13.03
N SER A 81 -23.80 -21.79 14.32
CA SER A 81 -24.78 -20.85 14.88
C SER A 81 -24.50 -19.43 14.36
N LYS A 82 -25.54 -18.58 14.29
CA LYS A 82 -25.39 -17.18 13.88
C LYS A 82 -24.34 -16.43 14.71
N LYS A 83 -24.23 -16.72 16.01
CA LYS A 83 -23.21 -16.14 16.90
C LYS A 83 -21.79 -16.57 16.51
N ILE A 84 -21.61 -17.82 16.09
CA ILE A 84 -20.31 -18.36 15.65
C ILE A 84 -19.93 -17.76 14.30
N GLN A 85 -20.87 -17.66 13.36
CA GLN A 85 -20.64 -17.02 12.07
C GLN A 85 -20.20 -15.55 12.24
N ASN A 86 -20.91 -14.78 13.08
CA ASN A 86 -20.56 -13.39 13.38
C ASN A 86 -19.17 -13.22 14.01
N PHE A 87 -18.67 -14.23 14.73
CA PHE A 87 -17.31 -14.24 15.28
C PHE A 87 -16.27 -14.64 14.22
N ASN A 88 -16.56 -15.71 13.47
CA ASN A 88 -15.61 -16.32 12.54
C ASN A 88 -15.40 -15.46 11.29
N LEU A 89 -16.41 -14.76 10.79
CA LEU A 89 -16.32 -13.98 9.55
C LEU A 89 -15.23 -12.89 9.65
N PRO A 90 -15.21 -12.01 10.67
CA PRO A 90 -14.11 -11.08 10.88
C PRO A 90 -12.72 -11.72 10.96
N CYS A 91 -12.62 -12.86 11.66
CA CYS A 91 -11.34 -13.57 11.81
C CYS A 91 -10.86 -14.14 10.47
N LEU A 92 -11.76 -14.71 9.67
CA LEU A 92 -11.47 -15.21 8.32
C LEU A 92 -10.99 -14.10 7.40
N CYS A 93 -11.67 -12.94 7.40
CA CYS A 93 -11.26 -11.79 6.60
C CYS A 93 -9.84 -11.35 6.97
N ILE A 94 -9.53 -11.19 8.27
CA ILE A 94 -8.19 -10.81 8.69
C ILE A 94 -7.13 -11.83 8.23
N GLN A 95 -7.40 -13.13 8.39
CA GLN A 95 -6.49 -14.18 7.96
C GLN A 95 -6.25 -14.18 6.44
N LYS A 96 -7.28 -13.88 5.66
CA LYS A 96 -7.26 -13.86 4.20
C LYS A 96 -6.58 -12.60 3.63
N PHE A 97 -6.98 -11.42 4.09
CA PHE A 97 -6.51 -10.15 3.55
C PHE A 97 -5.10 -9.79 4.04
N PHE A 98 -4.71 -10.25 5.23
CA PHE A 98 -3.39 -10.00 5.79
C PHE A 98 -2.63 -11.33 5.89
N PRO A 99 -1.93 -11.78 4.82
CA PRO A 99 -1.21 -13.05 4.85
C PRO A 99 -0.08 -13.00 5.89
N VAL A 100 0.67 -11.90 5.92
CA VAL A 100 1.71 -11.65 6.93
C VAL A 100 1.07 -10.92 8.11
N LYS A 101 1.21 -11.53 9.30
CA LYS A 101 0.73 -11.00 10.57
C LYS A 101 1.87 -11.05 11.58
N LYS A 102 2.04 -9.98 12.35
CA LYS A 102 3.01 -9.86 13.43
C LYS A 102 2.33 -9.22 14.62
N CYS A 103 2.70 -9.62 15.83
CA CYS A 103 2.18 -9.08 17.06
C CYS A 103 3.33 -8.61 17.95
N PHE A 104 3.15 -7.43 18.55
CA PHE A 104 4.03 -6.91 19.59
C PHE A 104 3.19 -6.54 20.81
N ILE A 105 3.66 -6.94 21.98
CA ILE A 105 3.12 -6.49 23.26
C ILE A 105 4.04 -5.42 23.83
N PHE A 106 3.45 -4.48 24.54
CA PHE A 106 4.16 -3.43 25.25
C PHE A 106 3.62 -3.36 26.67
N ASP A 107 4.51 -3.52 27.63
CA ASP A 107 4.20 -3.30 29.03
C ASP A 107 3.91 -1.81 29.28
N SER A 108 3.44 -1.50 30.49
CA SER A 108 3.21 -0.10 30.82
C SER A 108 4.55 0.64 30.89
N PRO A 109 4.74 1.73 30.14
CA PRO A 109 6.06 2.34 29.96
C PRO A 109 6.63 2.94 31.24
N THR A 110 5.76 3.33 32.17
CA THR A 110 6.14 3.88 33.47
C THR A 110 4.93 3.82 34.40
N HIS A 111 5.11 4.22 35.66
CA HIS A 111 4.02 4.30 36.63
C HIS A 111 2.94 5.29 36.18
N TRP A 112 1.66 4.94 36.37
CA TRP A 112 0.49 5.69 35.85
C TRP A 112 0.49 7.20 36.13
N LYS A 113 1.06 7.63 37.27
CA LYS A 113 1.19 9.05 37.65
C LYS A 113 2.11 9.86 36.73
N LYS A 114 3.05 9.21 36.05
CA LYS A 114 4.02 9.83 35.13
C LYS A 114 3.58 9.77 33.66
N LEU A 115 2.52 9.04 33.31
CA LEU A 115 2.09 8.85 31.92
C LEU A 115 1.76 10.17 31.20
N ALA A 116 1.23 11.17 31.92
CA ALA A 116 0.96 12.49 31.34
C ALA A 116 2.23 13.26 30.92
N GLN A 117 3.39 12.82 31.38
CA GLN A 117 4.69 13.42 31.11
C GLN A 117 5.59 12.49 30.28
N LEU A 118 5.04 11.40 29.71
CA LEU A 118 5.82 10.34 29.06
C LEU A 118 6.77 10.87 27.98
N GLU A 119 6.35 11.86 27.18
CA GLU A 119 7.19 12.48 26.13
C GLU A 119 8.41 13.24 26.66
N THR A 120 8.42 13.58 27.95
CA THR A 120 9.51 14.32 28.61
C THR A 120 10.45 13.43 29.41
N LEU A 121 10.09 12.16 29.59
CA LEU A 121 10.92 11.20 30.33
C LEU A 121 12.04 10.67 29.44
N TYR A 122 13.19 10.42 30.06
CA TYR A 122 14.29 9.70 29.42
C TYR A 122 14.11 8.19 29.52
N ASP A 123 14.77 7.42 28.64
CA ASP A 123 14.65 5.96 28.60
C ASP A 123 15.03 5.27 29.93
N ASP A 124 15.95 5.86 30.71
CA ASP A 124 16.35 5.36 32.03
C ASP A 124 15.30 5.62 33.13
N GLU A 125 14.27 6.42 32.84
CA GLU A 125 13.10 6.63 33.69
C GLU A 125 11.89 5.76 33.29
N LEU A 126 12.02 5.01 32.21
CA LEU A 126 11.02 4.08 31.71
C LEU A 126 11.28 2.66 32.22
N ASP A 127 10.26 1.82 32.07
CA ASP A 127 10.42 0.39 32.30
C ASP A 127 11.44 -0.20 31.29
N PRO A 128 12.51 -0.88 31.75
CA PRO A 128 13.54 -1.42 30.86
C PRO A 128 13.01 -2.44 29.85
N GLU A 129 11.98 -3.22 30.23
CA GLU A 129 11.36 -4.19 29.34
C GLU A 129 10.54 -3.48 28.25
N PHE A 130 9.81 -2.42 28.61
CA PHE A 130 9.14 -1.57 27.62
C PHE A 130 10.12 -0.96 26.62
N VAL A 131 11.26 -0.41 27.07
CA VAL A 131 12.28 0.17 26.19
C VAL A 131 12.84 -0.89 25.23
N GLN A 132 13.11 -2.09 25.73
CA GLN A 132 13.55 -3.22 24.90
C GLN A 132 12.48 -3.63 23.87
N GLN A 133 11.21 -3.75 24.27
CA GLN A 133 10.09 -4.08 23.39
C GLN A 133 9.93 -3.03 22.26
N VAL A 134 10.07 -1.75 22.57
CA VAL A 134 10.04 -0.67 21.57
C VAL A 134 11.22 -0.75 20.61
N SER A 135 12.43 -1.02 21.12
CA SER A 135 13.63 -1.21 20.30
C SER A 135 13.47 -2.38 19.32
N GLU A 136 12.94 -3.52 19.78
CA GLU A 136 12.67 -4.70 18.95
C GLU A 136 11.60 -4.45 17.90
N PHE A 137 10.51 -3.78 18.29
CA PHE A 137 9.47 -3.35 17.36
C PHE A 137 10.04 -2.44 16.26
N CYS A 138 10.78 -1.39 16.63
CA CYS A 138 11.40 -0.47 15.67
C CYS A 138 12.36 -1.22 14.74
N SER A 139 13.20 -2.09 15.29
CA SER A 139 14.14 -2.90 14.52
C SER A 139 13.42 -3.80 13.51
N TYR A 140 12.31 -4.42 13.91
CA TYR A 140 11.47 -5.23 13.03
C TYR A 140 10.89 -4.37 11.89
N ILE A 141 10.27 -3.24 12.20
CA ILE A 141 9.71 -2.33 11.19
C ILE A 141 10.78 -1.89 10.19
N PHE A 142 11.97 -1.48 10.64
CA PHE A 142 13.04 -1.03 9.74
C PHE A 142 13.63 -2.14 8.88
N SER A 143 13.60 -3.40 9.32
CA SER A 143 14.18 -4.53 8.60
C SER A 143 13.19 -5.30 7.73
N HIS A 144 11.89 -5.31 8.09
CA HIS A 144 10.88 -6.14 7.42
C HIS A 144 9.90 -5.31 6.57
N SER A 145 9.75 -4.01 6.81
CA SER A 145 8.83 -3.18 6.01
C SER A 145 9.31 -3.08 4.57
N LYS A 146 8.43 -3.40 3.64
CA LYS A 146 8.68 -3.31 2.20
C LYS A 146 8.31 -1.92 1.69
N THR A 147 8.99 -1.48 0.64
CA THR A 147 8.54 -0.32 -0.14
C THR A 147 7.12 -0.57 -0.65
N LYS A 148 6.22 0.41 -0.50
CA LYS A 148 4.84 0.29 -1.02
C LYS A 148 4.87 0.07 -2.53
N THR A 149 4.16 -0.96 -2.98
CA THR A 149 3.97 -1.29 -4.38
C THR A 149 2.49 -1.28 -4.75
N LEU A 150 2.20 -0.98 -6.02
CA LEU A 150 0.88 -1.13 -6.65
C LEU A 150 0.93 -2.30 -7.65
N PRO A 151 -0.23 -2.83 -8.11
CA PRO A 151 -0.28 -3.90 -9.10
C PRO A 151 0.60 -3.64 -10.33
N GLY A 152 1.45 -4.61 -10.66
CA GLY A 152 2.50 -4.47 -11.69
C GLY A 152 3.85 -4.00 -11.15
N ASP A 153 4.15 -4.26 -9.88
CA ASP A 153 5.43 -3.93 -9.21
C ASP A 153 5.82 -2.45 -9.24
N ILE A 154 4.81 -1.58 -9.32
CA ILE A 154 5.01 -0.13 -9.37
C ILE A 154 5.38 0.36 -7.97
N LYS A 155 6.67 0.66 -7.75
CA LYS A 155 7.14 1.24 -6.49
C LYS A 155 6.60 2.66 -6.32
N VAL A 156 5.97 2.92 -5.18
CA VAL A 156 5.40 4.23 -4.84
C VAL A 156 6.50 5.13 -4.27
N ASN A 157 6.65 6.31 -4.89
CA ASN A 157 7.50 7.41 -4.42
C ASN A 157 6.61 8.59 -3.98
N GLY A 158 7.21 9.74 -3.65
CA GLY A 158 6.47 10.94 -3.21
C GLY A 158 5.36 11.38 -4.18
N PRO A 159 5.66 11.70 -5.45
CA PRO A 159 4.66 12.12 -6.43
C PRO A 159 3.56 11.09 -6.67
N ARG A 160 3.91 9.79 -6.71
CA ARG A 160 2.91 8.71 -6.84
C ARG A 160 1.98 8.67 -5.63
N LEU A 161 2.53 8.80 -4.43
CA LEU A 161 1.73 8.82 -3.20
C LEU A 161 0.79 10.02 -3.16
N GLU A 162 1.26 11.21 -3.56
CA GLU A 162 0.43 12.40 -3.70
C GLU A 162 -0.76 12.15 -4.63
N ASN A 163 -0.51 11.58 -5.80
CA ASN A 163 -1.56 11.26 -6.77
C ASN A 163 -2.59 10.25 -6.20
N LEU A 164 -2.12 9.20 -5.51
CA LEU A 164 -3.00 8.22 -4.85
C LEU A 164 -3.89 8.91 -3.78
N VAL A 165 -3.29 9.75 -2.92
CA VAL A 165 -4.00 10.47 -1.87
C VAL A 165 -5.07 11.38 -2.47
N LEU A 166 -4.73 12.17 -3.49
CA LEU A 166 -5.68 13.06 -4.16
C LEU A 166 -6.82 12.27 -4.82
N THR A 167 -6.50 11.16 -5.50
CA THR A 167 -7.50 10.32 -6.17
C THR A 167 -8.49 9.74 -5.16
N TYR A 168 -8.01 9.20 -4.04
CA TYR A 168 -8.88 8.64 -3.01
C TYR A 168 -9.71 9.70 -2.28
N ILE A 169 -9.12 10.85 -1.95
CA ILE A 169 -9.87 11.95 -1.32
C ILE A 169 -10.95 12.50 -2.26
N ASN A 170 -10.66 12.64 -3.55
CA ASN A 170 -11.63 13.11 -4.54
C ASN A 170 -12.79 12.14 -4.73
N ALA A 171 -12.51 10.82 -4.73
CA ALA A 171 -13.56 9.80 -4.76
C ALA A 171 -14.49 9.93 -3.54
N ILE A 172 -13.92 9.97 -2.32
CA ILE A 172 -14.69 10.12 -1.08
C ILE A 172 -15.54 11.40 -1.10
N ASN A 173 -14.95 12.53 -1.48
CA ASN A 173 -15.65 13.82 -1.49
C ASN A 173 -16.77 13.88 -2.55
N SER A 174 -16.66 13.09 -3.61
CA SER A 174 -17.69 12.99 -4.66
C SER A 174 -18.81 12.00 -4.30
N GLY A 175 -18.67 11.28 -3.18
CA GLY A 175 -19.58 10.20 -2.79
C GLY A 175 -19.30 8.87 -3.50
N ASP A 176 -18.19 8.80 -4.25
CA ASP A 176 -17.71 7.59 -4.91
C ASP A 176 -16.82 6.76 -3.98
N LEU A 177 -16.60 5.51 -4.37
CA LEU A 177 -15.75 4.57 -3.64
C LEU A 177 -14.30 4.67 -4.14
N PRO A 178 -13.30 4.88 -3.26
CA PRO A 178 -11.87 4.83 -3.62
C PRO A 178 -11.47 3.50 -4.27
N CYS A 179 -11.10 3.47 -5.55
CA CYS A 179 -10.76 2.23 -6.24
C CYS A 179 -9.27 2.18 -6.61
N MET A 180 -8.61 1.04 -6.37
CA MET A 180 -7.19 0.88 -6.64
C MET A 180 -6.87 0.93 -8.13
N GLU A 181 -7.66 0.26 -8.94
CA GLU A 181 -7.53 0.19 -10.39
C GLU A 181 -7.64 1.59 -10.99
N ASN A 182 -8.65 2.36 -10.56
CA ASN A 182 -8.83 3.76 -10.96
C ASN A 182 -7.64 4.63 -10.55
N ALA A 183 -7.09 4.41 -9.36
CA ALA A 183 -5.92 5.15 -8.88
C ALA A 183 -4.65 4.80 -9.67
N VAL A 184 -4.45 3.53 -10.04
CA VAL A 184 -3.37 3.11 -10.93
C VAL A 184 -3.57 3.71 -12.33
N GLN A 185 -4.78 3.70 -12.87
CA GLN A 185 -5.08 4.27 -14.18
C GLN A 185 -4.85 5.78 -14.20
N ALA A 186 -5.31 6.51 -13.17
CA ALA A 186 -5.04 7.94 -13.03
C ALA A 186 -3.52 8.22 -12.99
N LEU A 187 -2.74 7.36 -12.33
CA LEU A 187 -1.30 7.48 -12.31
C LEU A 187 -0.67 7.23 -13.69
N VAL A 188 -1.12 6.20 -14.42
CA VAL A 188 -0.69 5.92 -15.80
C VAL A 188 -0.92 7.13 -16.69
N GLN A 189 -2.11 7.73 -16.60
CA GLN A 189 -2.45 8.92 -17.38
C GLN A 189 -1.51 10.09 -17.10
N VAL A 190 -1.26 10.39 -15.82
CA VAL A 190 -0.40 11.52 -15.43
C VAL A 190 1.05 11.30 -15.86
N GLU A 191 1.65 10.15 -15.54
CA GLU A 191 3.07 9.93 -15.85
C GLU A 191 3.32 9.78 -17.35
N ASN A 192 2.43 9.10 -18.09
CA ASN A 192 2.61 8.94 -19.53
C ASN A 192 2.41 10.25 -20.28
N THR A 193 1.48 11.10 -19.87
CA THR A 193 1.34 12.47 -20.43
C THR A 193 2.62 13.28 -20.21
N VAL A 194 3.19 13.21 -19.00
CA VAL A 194 4.47 13.88 -18.68
C VAL A 194 5.62 13.28 -19.50
N ALA A 195 5.62 11.97 -19.73
CA ALA A 195 6.63 11.29 -20.55
C ALA A 195 6.55 11.70 -22.02
N VAL A 196 5.35 11.85 -22.59
CA VAL A 196 5.13 12.37 -23.95
C VAL A 196 5.67 13.80 -24.04
N GLN A 197 5.27 14.69 -23.13
CA GLN A 197 5.74 16.08 -23.16
C GLN A 197 7.27 16.17 -23.06
N LYS A 198 7.87 15.38 -22.16
CA LYS A 198 9.33 15.35 -22.00
C LYS A 198 10.06 14.84 -23.25
N ALA A 199 9.48 13.87 -23.96
CA ALA A 199 10.03 13.38 -25.22
C ALA A 199 9.91 14.44 -26.33
N MET A 200 8.77 15.13 -26.42
CA MET A 200 8.53 16.22 -27.36
C MET A 200 9.49 17.39 -27.13
N ASP A 201 9.62 17.86 -25.90
CA ASP A 201 10.55 18.95 -25.54
C ASP A 201 12.00 18.61 -25.92
N HIS A 202 12.42 17.36 -25.70
CA HIS A 202 13.75 16.89 -26.11
C HIS A 202 13.91 16.86 -27.63
N TYR A 203 12.89 16.38 -28.35
CA TYR A 203 12.91 16.35 -29.81
C TYR A 203 13.06 17.77 -30.38
N GLU A 204 12.22 18.71 -29.94
CA GLU A 204 12.25 20.11 -30.35
C GLU A 204 13.61 20.75 -30.06
N GLN A 205 14.11 20.60 -28.84
CA GLN A 205 15.41 21.13 -28.44
C GLN A 205 16.56 20.58 -29.30
N LYS A 206 16.55 19.27 -29.60
CA LYS A 206 17.59 18.65 -30.43
C LYS A 206 17.48 19.04 -31.90
N MET A 207 16.26 19.21 -32.40
CA MET A 207 16.04 19.69 -33.76
C MET A 207 16.56 21.12 -33.93
N ASP A 208 16.28 22.02 -33.01
CA ASP A 208 16.77 23.40 -33.04
C ASP A 208 18.30 23.49 -33.04
N GLN A 209 18.97 22.56 -32.34
CA GLN A 209 20.43 22.50 -32.29
C GLN A 209 21.06 21.90 -33.56
N LYS A 210 20.43 20.87 -34.14
CA LYS A 210 21.01 20.08 -35.24
C LYS A 210 20.56 20.55 -36.62
N VAL A 211 19.48 21.34 -36.72
CA VAL A 211 18.88 21.77 -37.99
C VAL A 211 18.86 23.30 -38.06
N GLN A 212 19.70 23.86 -38.92
CA GLN A 212 19.65 25.28 -39.27
C GLN A 212 18.77 25.49 -40.50
N LEU A 213 17.73 26.31 -40.36
CA LEU A 213 16.85 26.70 -41.44
C LEU A 213 17.36 27.99 -42.14
N PRO A 214 17.20 28.13 -43.47
CA PRO A 214 16.53 27.18 -44.39
C PRO A 214 17.49 26.10 -44.94
N GLN A 215 17.05 24.84 -44.96
CA GLN A 215 17.78 23.73 -45.60
C GLN A 215 16.86 22.78 -46.37
N LYS A 216 17.42 22.01 -47.32
CA LYS A 216 16.67 21.00 -48.09
C LYS A 216 16.15 19.89 -47.17
N PRO A 217 14.91 19.38 -47.36
CA PRO A 217 14.33 18.31 -46.53
C PRO A 217 15.21 17.06 -46.45
N SER A 218 15.90 16.70 -47.53
CA SER A 218 16.79 15.54 -47.56
C SER A 218 18.01 15.66 -46.62
N ARG A 219 18.47 16.88 -46.33
CA ARG A 219 19.56 17.13 -45.36
C ARG A 219 19.08 17.14 -43.92
N ALA A 220 17.82 17.49 -43.68
CA ALA A 220 17.19 17.47 -42.36
C ALA A 220 16.73 16.06 -41.93
N ALA A 221 16.48 15.15 -42.89
CA ALA A 221 15.91 13.83 -42.63
C ALA A 221 16.79 12.92 -41.74
N GLY A 222 18.12 12.98 -41.89
CA GLY A 222 19.04 12.21 -41.05
C GLY A 222 19.01 12.65 -39.59
N PRO A 223 19.25 13.95 -39.30
CA PRO A 223 19.12 14.52 -37.97
C PRO A 223 17.75 14.31 -37.33
N ALA A 224 16.66 14.48 -38.09
CA ALA A 224 15.29 14.28 -37.59
C ALA A 224 15.06 12.85 -37.08
N LYS A 225 15.42 11.83 -37.88
CA LYS A 225 15.32 10.42 -37.46
C LYS A 225 16.17 10.09 -36.24
N ALA A 226 17.31 10.76 -36.07
CA ALA A 226 18.15 10.56 -34.88
C ALA A 226 17.48 11.17 -33.63
N CYS A 227 16.93 12.38 -33.75
CA CYS A 227 16.22 13.03 -32.64
C CYS A 227 14.95 12.27 -32.26
N GLU A 228 14.20 11.77 -33.24
CA GLU A 228 13.01 10.93 -33.05
C GLU A 228 13.34 9.68 -32.23
N ARG A 229 14.42 8.95 -32.58
CA ARG A 229 14.86 7.78 -31.80
C ARG A 229 15.22 8.13 -30.36
N GLU A 230 15.95 9.24 -30.16
CA GLU A 230 16.30 9.71 -28.81
C GLU A 230 15.03 10.05 -28.00
N ALA A 231 14.03 10.70 -28.62
CA ALA A 231 12.77 11.04 -27.97
C ALA A 231 11.96 9.79 -27.59
N ILE A 232 11.86 8.80 -28.48
CA ILE A 232 11.19 7.51 -28.19
C ILE A 232 11.88 6.78 -27.04
N GLU A 233 13.22 6.78 -26.99
CA GLU A 233 13.97 6.18 -25.87
C GLU A 233 13.70 6.90 -24.55
N ILE A 234 13.58 8.23 -24.56
CA ILE A 234 13.19 9.02 -23.39
C ILE A 234 11.78 8.65 -22.95
N PHE A 235 10.81 8.62 -23.88
CA PHE A 235 9.44 8.21 -23.56
C PHE A 235 9.43 6.83 -22.91
N ARG A 236 10.01 5.80 -23.53
CA ARG A 236 10.06 4.43 -23.01
C ARG A 236 10.69 4.31 -21.62
N LYS A 237 11.64 5.18 -21.28
CA LYS A 237 12.29 5.21 -19.96
C LYS A 237 11.40 5.85 -18.88
N ASN A 238 10.47 6.72 -19.27
CA ASN A 238 9.67 7.51 -18.33
C ASN A 238 8.16 7.14 -18.35
N SER A 239 7.69 6.37 -19.34
CA SER A 239 6.32 5.86 -19.39
C SER A 239 6.20 4.49 -18.72
N PHE A 240 4.98 4.15 -18.30
CA PHE A 240 4.66 2.85 -17.71
C PHE A 240 3.22 2.41 -18.03
N LYS A 241 2.97 1.09 -18.09
CA LYS A 241 1.64 0.49 -18.33
C LYS A 241 0.84 1.11 -19.51
N ASP A 242 1.51 1.50 -20.59
CA ASP A 242 0.86 1.94 -21.84
C ASP A 242 0.47 0.72 -22.70
N GLU A 243 -0.47 -0.09 -22.22
CA GLU A 243 -0.80 -1.40 -22.80
C GLU A 243 -1.42 -1.32 -24.20
N ASP A 244 -2.24 -0.30 -24.46
CA ASP A 244 -2.87 -0.04 -25.76
C ASP A 244 -2.02 0.83 -26.71
N GLN A 245 -0.83 1.24 -26.23
CA GLN A 245 0.10 2.13 -26.90
C GLN A 245 -0.54 3.47 -27.28
N SER A 246 -1.54 3.94 -26.52
CA SER A 246 -2.24 5.19 -26.79
C SER A 246 -1.30 6.39 -26.70
N PHE A 247 -0.46 6.43 -25.66
CA PHE A 247 0.51 7.51 -25.46
C PHE A 247 1.68 7.43 -26.44
N GLN A 248 2.15 6.22 -26.78
CA GLN A 248 3.15 6.07 -27.82
C GLN A 248 2.64 6.58 -29.18
N LYS A 249 1.39 6.27 -29.54
CA LYS A 249 0.76 6.78 -30.78
C LYS A 249 0.51 8.29 -30.75
N GLU A 250 0.34 8.88 -29.57
CA GLU A 250 0.23 10.34 -29.42
C GLU A 250 1.59 11.04 -29.65
N LEU A 251 2.69 10.38 -29.29
CA LEU A 251 4.04 10.87 -29.51
C LEU A 251 4.49 10.78 -30.98
N GLU A 252 4.05 9.73 -31.70
CA GLU A 252 4.40 9.45 -33.11
C GLU A 252 3.64 10.33 -34.12
#